data_AF-A0A2V4NL45-F1
#
_entry.id   AF-A0A2V4NL45-F1
#
_cell.length_a   1.000
_cell.length_b   1.000
_cell.length_c   1.000
_cell.angle_alpha   90.00
_cell.angle_beta   90.00
_cell.angle_gamma   90.00
#
_symmetry.space_group_name_H-M   'P 1'
#
loop_
_entity.id
_entity.type
_entity.pdbx_description
1 polymer ?
#
loop_
_entity_poly.entity_id
_entity_poly.type
_entity_poly.pdbx_seq_one_letter_code
_entity_poly.pdbx_strand_id
1 'polypeptide(L)'
;MLANIETGRRDSDGVRRRELSIDELVVLAVVLDISPIHLLGLPDSAEPGTKLQLTPELAFSDSELLLEWFRGQTALPQSDSRQFYSAALQRMPADEGQQAIADLTRSVLQDRAAALSESFNSEMAATLEKINAAVQSGASPEELAALLRPGETGPK
;
A
#
# COMPACT_ATOMS: atom_id res chain seq x y z
N MET A 1 31.62 -19.10 -8.48
CA MET A 1 30.41 -18.77 -7.70
C MET A 1 30.10 -17.28 -7.80
N LEU A 2 31.00 -16.36 -7.39
CA LEU A 2 30.84 -14.91 -7.58
C LEU A 2 30.52 -14.47 -9.02
N ALA A 3 31.24 -15.01 -10.01
CA ALA A 3 31.02 -14.62 -11.42
C ALA A 3 29.57 -14.86 -11.90
N ASN A 4 28.87 -15.88 -11.37
CA ASN A 4 27.47 -16.14 -11.73
C ASN A 4 26.50 -15.17 -11.06
N ILE A 5 26.88 -14.60 -9.91
CA ILE A 5 26.11 -13.58 -9.19
C ILE A 5 26.28 -12.23 -9.90
N GLU A 6 27.51 -11.88 -10.26
CA GLU A 6 27.82 -10.60 -10.96
C GLU A 6 27.27 -10.57 -12.39
N THR A 7 27.27 -11.70 -13.09
CA THR A 7 26.91 -11.76 -14.52
C THR A 7 25.57 -12.47 -14.78
N GLY A 8 24.87 -12.91 -13.74
CA GLY A 8 23.62 -13.66 -13.82
C GLY A 8 23.80 -15.15 -14.15
N ARG A 9 23.05 -16.02 -13.47
CA ARG A 9 23.07 -17.48 -13.66
C ARG A 9 22.43 -17.82 -15.00
N ARG A 10 23.06 -18.69 -15.79
CA ARG A 10 22.43 -19.20 -17.02
C ARG A 10 21.30 -20.17 -16.68
N ASP A 11 20.19 -20.05 -17.38
CA ASP A 11 19.12 -21.04 -17.33
C ASP A 11 19.39 -22.25 -18.25
N SER A 12 18.43 -23.16 -18.29
CA SER A 12 18.45 -24.35 -19.16
C SER A 12 18.63 -24.02 -20.64
N ASP A 13 18.24 -22.82 -21.06
CA ASP A 13 18.30 -22.33 -22.43
C ASP A 13 19.55 -21.47 -22.67
N GLY A 14 20.43 -21.37 -21.67
CA GLY A 14 21.68 -20.61 -21.73
C GLY A 14 21.50 -19.10 -21.56
N VAL A 15 20.29 -18.61 -21.28
CA VAL A 15 19.99 -17.20 -21.07
C VAL A 15 20.42 -16.80 -19.65
N ARG A 16 21.08 -15.65 -19.52
CA ARG A 16 21.52 -15.14 -18.20
C ARG A 16 20.32 -14.56 -17.46
N ARG A 17 19.90 -15.22 -16.39
CA ARG A 17 18.94 -14.68 -15.43
C ARG A 17 19.65 -13.81 -14.41
N ARG A 18 19.12 -12.61 -14.20
CA ARG A 18 19.51 -11.69 -13.12
C ARG A 18 18.70 -11.96 -11.84
N GLU A 19 18.39 -13.22 -11.59
CA GLU A 19 17.71 -13.66 -10.38
C GLU A 19 18.76 -14.10 -9.37
N LEU A 20 18.69 -13.56 -8.15
CA LEU A 20 19.50 -13.97 -7.01
C LEU A 20 18.62 -14.79 -6.06
N SER A 21 19.07 -15.98 -5.68
CA SER A 21 18.43 -16.72 -4.60
C SER A 21 18.72 -16.08 -3.24
N ILE A 22 17.88 -16.36 -2.24
CA ILE A 22 18.07 -15.88 -0.87
C ILE A 22 19.41 -16.39 -0.31
N ASP A 23 19.77 -17.65 -0.58
CA ASP A 23 21.05 -18.22 -0.15
C ASP A 23 22.24 -17.45 -0.74
N GLU A 24 22.17 -17.07 -2.01
CA GLU A 24 23.21 -16.26 -2.66
C GLU A 24 23.27 -14.84 -2.10
N LEU A 25 22.13 -14.22 -1.79
CA LEU A 25 22.08 -12.91 -1.12
C LEU A 25 22.77 -12.96 0.25
N VAL A 26 22.49 -14.00 1.03
CA VAL A 26 23.09 -14.20 2.36
C VAL A 26 24.58 -14.48 2.24
N VAL A 27 25.00 -15.33 1.31
CA VAL A 27 26.43 -15.58 1.05
C VAL A 27 27.15 -14.28 0.67
N LEU A 28 26.54 -13.46 -0.19
CA LEU A 28 27.13 -12.17 -0.57
C LEU A 28 27.24 -11.22 0.62
N ALA A 29 26.20 -11.16 1.47
CA ALA A 29 26.21 -10.36 2.69
C ALA A 29 27.34 -10.79 3.65
N VAL A 30 27.54 -12.10 3.84
CA VAL A 30 28.62 -12.66 4.65
C VAL A 30 30.00 -12.32 4.08
N VAL A 31 30.19 -12.46 2.77
CA VAL A 31 31.47 -12.15 2.12
C VAL A 31 31.82 -10.67 2.20
N LEU A 32 30.81 -9.80 2.11
CA LEU A 32 30.98 -8.34 2.19
C LEU A 32 30.97 -7.80 3.62
N ASP A 33 30.75 -8.65 4.63
CA ASP A 33 30.63 -8.30 6.05
C ASP A 33 29.59 -7.19 6.31
N ILE A 34 28.41 -7.32 5.67
CA ILE A 34 27.29 -6.38 5.81
C ILE A 34 25.98 -7.14 6.09
N SER A 35 24.99 -6.46 6.68
CA SER A 35 23.63 -7.03 6.80
C SER A 35 22.99 -7.25 5.42
N PRO A 36 22.28 -8.37 5.18
CA PRO A 36 21.61 -8.65 3.90
C PRO A 36 20.66 -7.55 3.43
N ILE A 37 20.09 -6.79 4.36
CA ILE A 37 19.18 -5.68 4.02
C ILE A 37 19.86 -4.56 3.23
N HIS A 38 21.18 -4.38 3.39
CA HIS A 38 21.95 -3.38 2.64
C HIS A 38 22.20 -3.77 1.18
N LEU A 39 21.90 -5.01 0.81
CA LEU A 39 21.95 -5.49 -0.57
C LEU A 39 20.60 -5.35 -1.29
N LEU A 40 19.57 -4.88 -0.60
CA LEU A 40 18.23 -4.66 -1.14
C LEU A 40 18.02 -3.18 -1.49
N GLY A 41 17.19 -2.92 -2.50
CA GLY A 41 16.86 -1.57 -2.94
C GLY A 41 17.49 -1.20 -4.29
N LEU A 42 17.47 0.09 -4.62
CA LEU A 42 18.15 0.62 -5.79
C LEU A 42 19.63 0.89 -5.44
N PRO A 43 20.58 0.57 -6.34
CA PRO A 43 21.98 0.89 -6.09
C PRO A 43 22.19 2.41 -6.06
N ASP A 44 23.13 2.89 -5.25
CA ASP A 44 23.46 4.31 -5.16
C ASP A 44 23.87 4.94 -6.51
N SER A 45 24.37 4.11 -7.43
CA SER A 45 24.75 4.49 -8.78
C SER A 45 23.59 4.43 -9.79
N ALA A 46 22.35 4.21 -9.35
CA ALA A 46 21.20 4.15 -10.23
C ALA A 46 20.96 5.52 -10.91
N GLU A 47 20.70 5.50 -12.22
CA GLU A 47 20.35 6.72 -12.93
C GLU A 47 19.01 7.28 -12.41
N PRO A 48 18.82 8.61 -12.38
CA PRO A 48 17.55 9.20 -11.99
C PRO A 48 16.38 8.63 -12.80
N GLY A 49 15.34 8.16 -12.12
CA GLY A 49 14.18 7.53 -12.75
C GLY A 49 14.31 6.03 -12.99
N THR A 50 15.43 5.40 -12.60
CA THR A 50 15.54 3.93 -12.52
C THR A 50 14.43 3.40 -11.62
N LYS A 51 13.74 2.35 -12.08
CA LYS A 51 12.67 1.68 -11.34
C LYS A 51 13.05 0.26 -10.99
N LEU A 52 12.83 -0.11 -9.73
CA LEU A 52 12.85 -1.49 -9.27
C LEU A 52 11.47 -2.12 -9.53
N GLN A 53 11.44 -3.16 -10.36
CA GLN A 53 10.22 -3.92 -10.62
C GLN A 53 10.01 -4.92 -9.48
N LEU A 54 8.90 -4.80 -8.74
CA LEU A 54 8.56 -5.71 -7.63
C LEU A 54 7.64 -6.84 -8.09
N THR A 55 6.63 -6.50 -8.91
CA THR A 55 5.74 -7.45 -9.62
C THR A 55 5.55 -6.94 -11.05
N PRO A 56 4.99 -7.71 -12.00
CA PRO A 56 4.77 -7.23 -13.37
C PRO A 56 3.96 -5.91 -13.45
N GLU A 57 3.08 -5.66 -12.48
CA GLU A 57 2.20 -4.50 -12.41
C GLU A 57 2.73 -3.36 -11.53
N LEU A 58 3.78 -3.61 -10.73
CA LEU A 58 4.24 -2.69 -9.69
C LEU A 58 5.75 -2.43 -9.77
N ALA A 59 6.09 -1.15 -9.93
CA ALA A 59 7.48 -0.67 -9.99
C ALA A 59 7.66 0.62 -9.20
N PHE A 60 8.78 0.75 -8.48
CA PHE A 60 9.10 1.92 -7.66
C PHE A 60 10.45 2.51 -8.05
N SER A 61 10.54 3.84 -8.08
CA SER A 61 11.79 4.59 -8.24
C SER A 61 12.27 5.26 -6.96
N ASP A 62 11.45 5.25 -5.90
CA ASP A 62 11.80 5.87 -4.62
C ASP A 62 12.65 4.91 -3.79
N SER A 63 13.96 5.19 -3.74
CA SER A 63 14.93 4.34 -3.04
C SER A 63 14.73 4.36 -1.53
N GLU A 64 14.40 5.52 -0.96
CA GLU A 64 14.22 5.68 0.48
C GLU A 64 12.99 4.92 0.94
N LEU A 65 11.85 5.09 0.25
CA LEU A 65 10.62 4.35 0.51
C LEU A 65 10.82 2.83 0.37
N LEU A 66 11.57 2.37 -0.64
CA LEU A 66 11.89 0.95 -0.82
C LEU A 66 12.69 0.39 0.37
N LEU A 67 13.69 1.12 0.84
CA LEU A 67 14.50 0.70 1.99
C LEU A 67 13.69 0.69 3.28
N GLU A 68 12.85 1.70 3.53
CA GLU A 68 11.93 1.73 4.68
C GLU A 68 10.95 0.56 4.62
N TRP A 69 10.45 0.22 3.43
CA TRP A 69 9.58 -0.92 3.24
C TRP A 69 10.27 -2.25 3.54
N PHE A 70 11.48 -2.48 3.01
CA PHE A 70 12.27 -3.67 3.34
C PHE A 70 12.59 -3.79 4.84
N ARG A 71 12.74 -2.66 5.53
CA ARG A 71 12.95 -2.59 6.99
C ARG A 71 11.67 -2.81 7.80
N GLY A 72 10.51 -2.90 7.17
CA GLY A 72 9.23 -3.01 7.87
C GLY A 72 8.75 -1.69 8.50
N GLN A 73 9.31 -0.54 8.09
CA GLN A 73 9.05 0.77 8.67
C GLN A 73 7.88 1.49 7.99
N THR A 74 7.81 1.44 6.66
CA THR A 74 6.79 2.16 5.88
C THR A 74 6.11 1.21 4.89
N ALA A 75 4.78 1.16 4.90
CA ALA A 75 4.02 0.40 3.92
C ALA A 75 4.08 1.08 2.55
N LEU A 76 4.09 0.28 1.46
CA LEU A 76 4.00 0.83 0.12
C LEU A 76 2.58 1.39 -0.12
N PRO A 77 2.41 2.53 -0.82
CA PRO A 77 1.11 3.17 -1.04
C PRO A 77 0.07 2.26 -1.72
N GLN A 78 0.53 1.32 -2.54
CA GLN A 78 -0.30 0.37 -3.29
C GLN A 78 -0.49 -0.98 -2.56
N SER A 79 0.00 -1.12 -1.33
CA SER A 79 -0.10 -2.34 -0.52
C SER A 79 -1.14 -2.23 0.59
N ASP A 80 -1.56 -3.36 1.17
CA ASP A 80 -2.41 -3.38 2.36
C ASP A 80 -1.58 -2.97 3.60
N SER A 81 -1.64 -1.70 3.95
CA SER A 81 -0.95 -1.11 5.11
C SER A 81 -1.32 -1.79 6.42
N ARG A 82 -2.57 -2.21 6.58
CA ARG A 82 -3.03 -2.88 7.81
C ARG A 82 -2.36 -4.23 7.97
N GLN A 83 -2.33 -5.02 6.89
CA GLN A 83 -1.64 -6.31 6.89
C GLN A 83 -0.14 -6.11 7.14
N PHE A 84 0.49 -5.14 6.48
CA PHE A 84 1.91 -4.82 6.63
C PHE A 84 2.29 -4.52 8.08
N TYR A 85 1.63 -3.56 8.72
CA TYR A 85 1.96 -3.18 10.11
C TYR A 85 1.60 -4.26 11.12
N SER A 86 0.54 -5.05 10.87
CA SER A 86 0.20 -6.18 11.74
C SER A 86 1.28 -7.28 11.73
N ALA A 87 1.87 -7.55 10.56
CA ALA A 87 2.93 -8.53 10.41
C ALA A 87 4.25 -8.05 11.03
N ALA A 88 4.57 -6.75 10.91
CA ALA A 88 5.72 -6.14 11.57
C ALA A 88 5.62 -6.28 13.10
N LEU A 89 4.46 -5.98 13.68
CA LEU A 89 4.21 -6.10 15.12
C LEU A 89 4.39 -7.52 15.67
N GLN A 90 3.98 -8.54 14.91
CA GLN A 90 4.12 -9.94 15.33
C GLN A 90 5.59 -10.40 15.42
N ARG A 91 6.51 -9.70 14.72
CA ARG A 91 7.92 -10.06 14.63
C ARG A 91 8.84 -9.17 15.46
N MET A 92 8.34 -8.04 15.97
CA MET A 92 9.12 -7.12 16.80
C MET A 92 9.32 -7.65 18.23
N PRO A 93 10.52 -7.52 18.82
CA PRO A 93 10.72 -7.65 20.26
C PRO A 93 9.87 -6.59 21.00
N ALA A 94 9.43 -6.91 22.22
CA ALA A 94 8.43 -6.13 22.96
C ALA A 94 8.77 -4.63 23.19
N ASP A 95 10.05 -4.24 23.07
CA ASP A 95 10.52 -2.88 23.34
C ASP A 95 10.39 -1.93 22.12
N GLU A 96 10.23 -2.43 20.89
CA GLU A 96 10.08 -1.62 19.66
C GLU A 96 8.61 -1.50 19.16
N GLY A 97 7.66 -2.17 19.81
CA GLY A 97 6.28 -2.26 19.35
C GLY A 97 5.48 -0.95 19.40
N GLN A 98 5.91 0.04 20.19
CA GLN A 98 5.15 1.28 20.41
C GLN A 98 4.94 2.09 19.13
N GLN A 99 5.96 2.17 18.27
CA GLN A 99 5.92 2.96 17.05
C GLN A 99 5.07 2.28 15.97
N ALA A 100 5.21 0.97 15.84
CA ALA A 100 4.38 0.17 14.93
C ALA A 100 2.90 0.15 15.36
N ILE A 101 2.59 0.22 16.66
CA ILE A 101 1.21 0.42 17.15
C ILE A 101 0.67 1.79 16.72
N ALA A 102 1.48 2.84 16.83
CA ALA A 102 1.08 4.19 16.41
C ALA A 102 0.81 4.25 14.89
N ASP A 103 1.65 3.61 14.08
CA ASP A 103 1.48 3.58 12.62
C ASP A 103 0.28 2.72 12.20
N LEU A 104 0.05 1.57 12.85
CA LEU A 104 -1.18 0.80 12.66
C LEU A 104 -2.43 1.61 13.02
N THR A 105 -2.39 2.34 14.13
CA THR A 105 -3.50 3.20 14.56
C THR A 105 -3.77 4.29 13.52
N ARG A 106 -2.72 4.91 12.98
CA ARG A 106 -2.84 5.91 11.91
C ARG A 106 -3.48 5.31 10.65
N SER A 107 -3.03 4.14 10.21
CA SER A 107 -3.58 3.45 9.04
C SER A 107 -5.08 3.15 9.22
N VAL A 108 -5.50 2.60 10.37
CA VAL A 108 -6.91 2.31 10.64
C VAL A 108 -7.77 3.56 10.63
N LEU A 109 -7.27 4.69 11.14
CA LEU A 109 -8.00 5.96 11.12
C LEU A 109 -8.14 6.51 9.71
N GLN A 110 -7.11 6.41 8.88
CA GLN A 110 -7.14 6.84 7.48
C GLN A 110 -8.13 6.02 6.65
N ASP A 111 -8.11 4.69 6.80
CA ASP A 111 -9.05 3.80 6.10
C ASP A 111 -10.50 4.09 6.49
N ARG A 112 -10.76 4.32 7.78
CA ARG A 112 -12.10 4.70 8.25
C ARG A 112 -12.54 6.05 7.71
N ALA A 113 -11.62 7.03 7.62
CA ALA A 113 -11.93 8.34 7.06
C ALA A 113 -12.25 8.26 5.56
N ALA A 114 -11.50 7.44 4.81
CA ALA A 114 -11.78 7.18 3.40
C ALA A 114 -13.15 6.53 3.19
N ALA A 115 -13.45 5.46 3.96
CA ALA A 115 -14.73 4.77 3.90
C ALA A 115 -15.92 5.68 4.27
N LEU A 116 -15.76 6.53 5.30
CA LEU A 116 -16.78 7.51 5.67
C LEU A 116 -17.02 8.55 4.56
N SER A 117 -15.95 9.03 3.93
CA SER A 117 -16.06 9.99 2.83
C SER A 117 -16.75 9.38 1.61
N GLU A 118 -16.45 8.13 1.30
CA GLU A 118 -17.09 7.39 0.21
C GLU A 118 -18.59 7.15 0.49
N SER A 119 -18.93 6.71 1.71
CA SER A 119 -20.31 6.56 2.16
C SER A 119 -21.09 7.88 2.05
N PHE A 120 -20.50 8.97 2.52
CA PHE A 120 -21.12 10.30 2.48
C PHE A 120 -21.36 10.76 1.05
N ASN A 121 -20.36 10.60 0.17
CA ASN A 121 -20.49 10.96 -1.25
C ASN A 121 -21.57 10.13 -1.96
N SER A 122 -21.66 8.83 -1.66
CA SER A 122 -22.69 7.95 -2.20
C SER A 122 -24.09 8.35 -1.74
N GLU A 123 -24.26 8.63 -0.45
CA GLU A 123 -25.55 9.05 0.12
C GLU A 123 -25.99 10.41 -0.42
N MET A 124 -25.05 11.36 -0.55
CA MET A 124 -25.31 12.67 -1.15
C MET A 124 -25.72 12.54 -2.63
N ALA A 125 -25.05 11.68 -3.41
CA ALA A 125 -25.41 11.42 -4.80
C ALA A 125 -26.82 10.82 -4.93
N ALA A 126 -27.14 9.81 -4.11
CA ALA A 126 -28.48 9.21 -4.07
C ALA A 126 -29.56 10.21 -3.65
N THR A 127 -29.24 11.14 -2.75
CA THR A 127 -30.16 12.19 -2.30
C THR A 127 -30.41 13.22 -3.42
N LEU A 128 -29.36 13.64 -4.14
CA LEU A 128 -29.48 14.52 -5.30
C LEU A 128 -30.30 13.88 -6.43
N GLU A 129 -30.14 12.57 -6.66
CA GLU A 129 -30.92 11.83 -7.64
C GLU A 129 -32.41 11.80 -7.27
N LYS A 130 -32.74 11.54 -6.00
CA LYS A 130 -34.13 11.60 -5.49
C LYS A 130 -34.74 12.99 -5.64
N ILE A 131 -33.98 14.04 -5.33
CA ILE A 131 -34.43 15.43 -5.49
C ILE A 131 -34.69 15.72 -6.97
N ASN A 132 -33.78 15.33 -7.87
CA ASN A 132 -33.93 15.58 -9.30
C ASN A 132 -35.15 14.83 -9.88
N ALA A 133 -35.38 13.59 -9.46
CA ALA A 133 -36.57 12.83 -9.82
C ALA A 133 -37.87 13.48 -9.34
N ALA A 134 -37.91 13.97 -8.08
CA ALA A 134 -39.06 14.65 -7.53
C ALA A 134 -39.36 15.99 -8.24
N VAL A 135 -38.32 16.76 -8.59
CA VAL A 135 -38.47 17.98 -9.39
C VAL A 135 -39.04 17.66 -10.77
N GLN A 136 -38.57 16.61 -11.43
CA GLN A 136 -39.06 16.18 -12.75
C GLN A 136 -40.51 15.68 -12.71
N SER A 137 -40.94 15.06 -11.61
CA SER A 137 -42.34 14.62 -11.42
C SER A 137 -43.29 15.75 -11.00
N GLY A 138 -42.79 16.99 -10.84
CA GLY A 138 -43.60 18.14 -10.45
C GLY A 138 -43.97 18.16 -8.96
N ALA A 139 -43.13 17.58 -8.10
CA ALA A 139 -43.37 17.53 -6.66
C ALA A 139 -43.48 18.95 -6.05
N SER A 140 -44.35 19.08 -5.06
CA SER A 140 -44.57 20.31 -4.33
C SER A 140 -43.35 20.69 -3.47
N PRO A 141 -43.18 21.99 -3.11
CA PRO A 141 -42.08 22.43 -2.24
C PRO A 141 -42.04 21.72 -0.88
N GLU A 142 -43.19 21.25 -0.37
CA GLU A 142 -43.29 20.50 0.88
C GLU A 142 -42.74 19.06 0.75
N GLU A 143 -42.97 18.40 -0.40
CA GLU A 143 -42.44 17.07 -0.69
C GLU A 143 -40.93 17.09 -0.92
N LEU A 144 -40.40 18.15 -1.55
CA LEU A 144 -38.96 18.38 -1.69
C LEU A 144 -38.30 18.66 -0.32
N ALA A 145 -38.98 19.41 0.55
CA ALA A 145 -38.50 19.66 1.91
C ALA A 145 -38.51 18.38 2.78
N ALA A 146 -39.45 17.46 2.55
CA ALA A 146 -39.49 16.16 3.23
C ALA A 146 -38.31 15.25 2.85
N LEU A 147 -37.86 15.28 1.59
CA LEU A 147 -36.69 14.53 1.12
C LEU A 147 -35.35 15.00 1.71
N LEU A 148 -35.28 16.24 2.18
CA LEU A 148 -34.10 16.83 2.81
C LEU A 148 -34.05 16.64 4.34
N ARG A 149 -35.13 16.12 4.96
CA ARG A 149 -35.13 15.81 6.39
C ARG A 149 -34.53 14.42 6.62
N PRO A 150 -33.41 14.30 7.34
CA PRO A 150 -32.90 13.00 7.72
C PRO A 150 -33.85 12.40 8.77
N GLY A 151 -34.62 11.38 8.39
CA GLY A 151 -35.25 10.47 9.34
C GLY A 151 -36.78 10.50 9.51
N GLU A 152 -37.57 11.00 8.57
CA GLU A 152 -39.04 10.83 8.64
C GLU A 152 -39.62 10.16 7.38
N THR A 153 -39.46 8.84 7.31
CA THR A 153 -40.44 7.96 6.63
C THR A 153 -40.88 6.90 7.65
N GLY A 154 -42.00 7.18 8.37
CA GLY A 154 -42.60 6.32 9.42
C GLY A 154 -43.50 5.19 8.87
N PRO A 155 -44.40 4.54 9.66
CA PRO A 155 -44.73 4.68 11.09
C PRO A 155 -44.63 3.34 11.90
N LYS A 156 -45.16 3.33 13.14
CA LYS A 156 -45.31 2.20 14.07
C LYS A 156 -46.00 0.96 13.47
#